data_AF-A0A537NZN8-F1
#
_entry.id   AF-A0A537NZN8-F1
#
_cell.length_a   1.000
_cell.length_b   1.000
_cell.length_c   1.000
_cell.angle_alpha   90.00
_cell.angle_beta   90.00
_cell.angle_gamma   90.00
#
_symmetry.space_group_name_H-M   'P 1'
#
loop_
_entity.id
_entity.type
_entity.pdbx_description
1 polymer ?
#
loop_
_entity_poly.entity_id
_entity_poly.type
_entity_poly.pdbx_seq_one_letter_code
_entity_poly.pdbx_strand_id
1 'polypeptide(L)'
;MIVPIRAILEAEHDPLFGPAEIAALTAAFDAALRKLEFVDRHDPAAIAVAKLIVIAARKGERDPSRLCNQVVTVWRNRWPPQLVH
;
A
#
# COMPACT_ATOMS: atom_id res chain seq x y z
N MET A 1 -1.08 10.31 14.20
CA MET A 1 -0.52 8.97 13.93
C MET A 1 0.01 8.98 12.51
N ILE A 2 1.31 8.75 12.30
CA ILE A 2 1.90 8.70 10.95
C ILE A 2 1.61 7.33 10.37
N VAL A 3 0.90 7.27 9.25
CA VAL A 3 0.62 6.02 8.54
C VAL A 3 1.86 5.59 7.74
N PRO A 4 2.18 4.28 7.66
CA PRO A 4 3.42 3.79 7.05
C PRO A 4 3.65 4.29 5.62
N ILE A 5 2.59 4.35 4.81
CA ILE A 5 2.70 4.82 3.43
C ILE A 5 3.10 6.30 3.34
N ARG A 6 2.67 7.13 4.29
CA ARG A 6 3.06 8.54 4.33
C ARG A 6 4.54 8.68 4.68
N ALA A 7 5.02 7.91 5.65
CA ALA A 7 6.44 7.90 6.02
C ALA A 7 7.34 7.47 4.84
N ILE A 8 6.90 6.49 4.04
CA ILE A 8 7.62 6.06 2.82
C ILE A 8 7.66 7.20 1.79
N LEU A 9 6.53 7.86 1.53
CA LEU A 9 6.44 8.94 0.55
C LEU A 9 7.27 10.16 0.96
N GLU A 10 7.29 10.50 2.26
CA GLU A 10 8.12 11.58 2.81
C GLU A 10 9.61 11.24 2.75
N ALA A 11 10.00 10.00 3.08
CA ALA A 11 11.39 9.58 3.04
C ALA A 11 11.95 9.51 1.61
N GLU A 12 11.13 9.16 0.63
CA GLU A 12 11.56 9.02 -0.76
C GLU A 12 11.60 10.36 -1.53
N HIS A 13 11.08 11.47 -0.96
CA HIS A 13 11.03 12.81 -1.58
C HIS A 13 10.66 12.78 -3.07
N ASP A 14 9.66 11.99 -3.43
CA ASP A 14 9.30 11.78 -4.83
C ASP A 14 8.43 12.93 -5.36
N PRO A 15 8.90 13.74 -6.33
CA PRO A 15 8.16 14.88 -6.83
C PRO A 15 6.90 14.49 -7.62
N LEU A 16 6.71 13.21 -7.95
CA LEU A 16 5.54 12.71 -8.65
C LEU A 16 4.29 12.68 -7.76
N PHE A 17 4.44 12.74 -6.43
CA PHE A 17 3.33 12.61 -5.49
C PHE A 17 3.00 13.93 -4.82
N GLY A 18 2.05 14.64 -5.41
CA GLY A 18 1.41 15.79 -4.78
C GLY A 18 0.47 15.38 -3.63
N PRO A 19 -0.13 16.36 -2.94
CA PRO A 19 -1.05 16.09 -1.82
C PRO A 19 -2.26 15.23 -2.20
N ALA A 20 -2.76 15.37 -3.43
CA ALA A 20 -3.87 14.57 -3.95
C ALA A 20 -3.47 13.10 -4.14
N GLU A 21 -2.34 12.83 -4.80
CA GLU A 21 -1.78 11.49 -4.92
C GLU A 21 -1.50 10.87 -3.55
N ILE A 22 -0.92 11.61 -2.59
CA ILE A 22 -0.68 11.11 -1.23
C ILE A 22 -2.00 10.68 -0.57
N ALA A 23 -3.08 11.45 -0.74
CA ALA A 23 -4.40 11.09 -0.22
C ALA A 23 -4.95 9.82 -0.89
N ALA A 24 -4.84 9.70 -2.22
CA ALA A 24 -5.26 8.52 -2.97
C ALA A 24 -4.47 7.27 -2.57
N LEU A 25 -3.14 7.38 -2.47
CA LEU A 25 -2.25 6.32 -2.01
C LEU A 25 -2.61 5.86 -0.59
N THR A 26 -2.87 6.81 0.31
CA THR A 26 -3.30 6.53 1.68
C THR A 26 -4.65 5.79 1.73
N ALA A 27 -5.62 6.23 0.91
CA ALA A 27 -6.92 5.57 0.82
C ALA A 27 -6.82 4.15 0.26
N ALA A 28 -6.00 3.95 -0.78
CA ALA A 28 -5.71 2.63 -1.34
C ALA A 28 -5.07 1.69 -0.29
N PHE A 29 -4.17 2.24 0.54
CA PHE A 29 -3.49 1.51 1.60
C PHE A 29 -4.45 1.02 2.67
N ASP A 30 -5.26 1.89 3.24
CA ASP A 30 -6.24 1.49 4.28
C ASP A 30 -7.25 0.48 3.73
N ALA A 31 -7.74 0.69 2.50
CA ALA A 31 -8.64 -0.25 1.83
C ALA A 31 -7.99 -1.62 1.59
N ALA A 32 -6.70 -1.66 1.21
CA ALA A 32 -5.97 -2.91 1.02
C ALA A 32 -5.77 -3.65 2.34
N LEU A 33 -5.36 -2.97 3.41
CA LEU A 33 -5.21 -3.60 4.73
C LEU A 33 -6.53 -4.17 5.22
N ARG A 34 -7.64 -3.44 5.05
CA ARG A 34 -8.97 -3.92 5.42
C ARG A 34 -9.39 -5.17 4.64
N LYS A 35 -9.08 -5.25 3.34
CA LYS A 35 -9.37 -6.43 2.50
C LYS A 35 -8.45 -7.62 2.78
N LEU A 36 -7.26 -7.37 3.32
CA LEU A 36 -6.29 -8.38 3.71
C LEU A 36 -6.35 -8.72 5.20
N GLU A 37 -7.29 -8.11 5.94
CA GLU A 37 -7.54 -8.34 7.36
C GLU A 37 -6.32 -8.06 8.26
N PHE A 38 -5.44 -7.14 7.84
CA PHE A 38 -4.33 -6.68 8.67
C PHE A 38 -4.83 -5.76 9.78
N VAL A 39 -4.69 -6.22 11.03
CA VAL A 39 -5.04 -5.45 12.23
C VAL A 39 -3.94 -4.45 12.60
N ASP A 40 -2.68 -4.88 12.52
CA ASP A 40 -1.54 -4.02 12.81
C ASP A 40 -1.01 -3.33 11.55
N ARG A 41 -1.02 -2.00 11.57
CA ARG A 41 -0.58 -1.19 10.43
C ARG A 41 0.94 -1.06 10.35
N HIS A 42 1.68 -1.39 11.39
CA HIS A 42 3.14 -1.35 11.46
C HIS A 42 3.79 -2.71 11.20
N ASP A 43 2.99 -3.77 11.08
CA ASP A 43 3.45 -5.10 10.71
C ASP A 43 4.30 -5.07 9.42
N PRO A 44 5.39 -5.86 9.34
CA PRO A 44 6.20 -5.95 8.13
C PRO A 44 5.39 -6.22 6.85
N ALA A 45 4.28 -6.95 6.95
CA ALA A 45 3.37 -7.19 5.85
C ALA A 45 2.61 -5.92 5.44
N ALA A 46 2.14 -5.11 6.41
CA ALA A 46 1.54 -3.82 6.13
C ALA A 46 2.54 -2.86 5.46
N ILE A 47 3.81 -2.86 5.90
CA ILE A 47 4.87 -2.09 5.23
C ILE A 47 5.07 -2.57 3.78
N ALA A 48 5.05 -3.87 3.53
CA ALA A 48 5.17 -4.44 2.19
C ALA A 48 3.97 -4.04 1.29
N VAL A 49 2.74 -4.03 1.83
CA VAL A 49 1.56 -3.52 1.12
C VAL A 49 1.74 -2.05 0.74
N ALA A 50 2.24 -1.21 1.66
CA ALA A 50 2.49 0.21 1.37
C ALA A 50 3.49 0.38 0.21
N LYS A 51 4.60 -0.39 0.22
CA LYS A 51 5.58 -0.37 -0.88
C LYS A 51 4.98 -0.80 -2.22
N LEU A 52 4.14 -1.83 -2.23
CA LEU A 52 3.46 -2.29 -3.45
C LEU A 52 2.55 -1.21 -4.05
N ILE A 53 1.86 -0.44 -3.20
CA ILE A 53 1.03 0.69 -3.64
C ILE A 53 1.89 1.78 -4.28
N VAL A 54 3.00 2.18 -3.65
CA VAL A 54 3.92 3.18 -4.22
C VAL A 54 4.49 2.71 -5.57
N ILE A 55 4.90 1.44 -5.68
CA ILE A 55 5.39 0.86 -6.94
C ILE A 55 4.31 0.89 -8.02
N ALA A 56 3.07 0.54 -7.68
CA ALA A 56 1.96 0.59 -8.62
C ALA A 56 1.68 2.03 -9.10
N ALA A 57 1.78 3.00 -8.20
CA ALA A 57 1.58 4.40 -8.55
C ALA A 57 2.69 4.99 -9.41
N ARG A 58 3.95 4.59 -9.16
CA ARG A 58 5.08 4.94 -10.04
C ARG A 58 4.93 4.41 -11.46
N LYS A 59 4.18 3.32 -11.65
CA LYS A 59 3.86 2.77 -12.98
C LYS A 59 2.75 3.53 -13.70
N GLY A 60 2.16 4.56 -13.07
CA GLY A 60 1.15 5.42 -13.67
C GLY A 60 -0.28 5.18 -13.19
N GLU A 61 -0.53 4.19 -12.33
CA GLU A 61 -1.86 3.99 -11.74
C GLU A 61 -2.10 5.01 -10.63
N ARG A 62 -3.22 5.73 -10.68
CA ARG A 62 -3.53 6.78 -9.70
C ARG A 62 -4.90 6.61 -9.06
N ASP A 63 -5.73 5.72 -9.61
CA ASP A 63 -7.03 5.42 -9.02
C ASP A 63 -6.84 4.58 -7.74
N PRO A 64 -7.36 5.04 -6.59
CA PRO A 64 -7.14 4.36 -5.32
C PRO A 64 -7.80 2.97 -5.27
N SER A 65 -8.90 2.76 -5.99
CA SER A 65 -9.60 1.47 -6.04
C SER A 65 -8.82 0.46 -6.89
N ARG A 66 -8.25 0.89 -8.01
CA ARG A 66 -7.38 0.08 -8.86
C ARG A 66 -6.06 -0.25 -8.17
N LEU A 67 -5.43 0.72 -7.51
CA LEU A 67 -4.24 0.48 -6.67
C LEU A 67 -4.52 -0.60 -5.61
N CYS A 68 -5.62 -0.44 -4.86
CA CYS A 68 -6.05 -1.41 -3.86
C CYS A 68 -6.25 -2.81 -4.47
N ASN A 69 -7.06 -2.92 -5.53
CA ASN A 69 -7.35 -4.21 -6.15
C ASN A 69 -6.09 -4.89 -6.72
N GLN A 70 -5.22 -4.13 -7.38
CA GLN A 70 -3.98 -4.65 -7.94
C GLN A 70 -3.07 -5.18 -6.82
N VAL A 71 -2.90 -4.41 -5.75
CA VAL A 71 -2.03 -4.81 -4.64
C VAL A 71 -2.60 -6.00 -3.87
N VAL A 72 -3.90 -6.04 -3.61
CA VAL A 72 -4.57 -7.20 -2.99
C VAL A 72 -4.42 -8.46 -3.86
N THR A 73 -4.54 -8.32 -5.17
CA THR A 73 -4.36 -9.43 -6.13
C THR A 73 -2.91 -9.92 -6.13
N VAL A 74 -1.94 -9.00 -6.23
CA VAL A 74 -0.51 -9.33 -6.17
C VAL A 74 -0.16 -9.99 -4.84
N TRP A 75 -0.67 -9.46 -3.73
CA TRP A 75 -0.44 -10.00 -2.39
C TRP A 75 -0.89 -11.45 -2.28
N ARG A 76 -2.16 -11.73 -2.62
CA ARG A 76 -2.72 -13.09 -2.55
C ARG A 76 -2.06 -14.08 -3.51
N ASN A 77 -1.67 -13.62 -4.70
CA ASN A 77 -1.02 -14.49 -5.68
C ASN A 77 0.45 -14.79 -5.34
N ARG A 78 1.14 -13.85 -4.69
CA ARG A 78 2.56 -13.98 -4.32
C ARG A 78 2.76 -14.62 -2.94
N TRP A 79 1.76 -14.57 -2.06
CA TRP A 79 1.86 -14.98 -0.66
C TRP A 79 0.84 -16.08 -0.30
N PRO A 80 1.23 -17.37 -0.26
CA PRO A 80 0.41 -18.41 0.36
C PRO A 80 0.68 -18.49 1.88
N PRO A 81 -0.34 -18.47 2.75
CA PRO A 81 -0.19 -18.42 4.22
C PRO A 81 0.30 -19.74 4.88
N GLN A 82 1.07 -20.60 4.19
CA GLN A 82 1.34 -21.97 4.66
C GLN A 82 2.37 -22.11 5.80
N LEU A 83 2.91 -21.04 6.39
CA LEU A 83 3.88 -21.16 7.49
C LEU A 83 3.72 -20.00 8.48
N VAL A 84 2.68 -20.09 9.31
CA VAL A 84 2.76 -19.62 10.70
C VAL A 84 2.36 -20.80 11.58
N HIS A 85 3.35 -21.62 11.92
CA HIS A 85 3.28 -22.61 13.00
C HIS A 85 3.97 -22.03 14.22
#